data_AF-X6MPW2-F1
#
_entry.id   AF-X6MPW2-F1
#
_cell.length_a   1.000
_cell.length_b   1.000
_cell.length_c   1.000
_cell.angle_alpha   90.00
_cell.angle_beta   90.00
_cell.angle_gamma   90.00
#
_symmetry.space_group_name_H-M   'P 1'
#
loop_
_entity.id
_entity.type
_entity.pdbx_description
1 polymer ?
#
loop_
_entity_poly.entity_id
_entity_poly.type
_entity_poly.pdbx_seq_one_letter_code
_entity_poly.pdbx_strand_id
1 'polypeptide(L)'
;IFAISFLFLIFVSLKESHRIYWLFCFVLVSLGRVRKASENARYIGKTVVIRSYHGYFLTAHKPSGKEDKLDHSDKRSAASIFVVKDIDENKIALEIKEFGTYVHIPAPDSGKYVVHGPLDKTAELTFVKAHKEGYISIKCIANSSYLVLAEKKLFGRSILSSV
;
A
#
# COMPACT_ATOMS: atom_id res chain seq x y z
N ILE A 1 22.13 12.99 4.12
CA ILE A 1 23.18 13.73 4.86
C ILE A 1 23.13 15.23 4.54
N PHE A 2 23.29 15.64 3.28
CA PHE A 2 23.26 17.06 2.86
C PHE A 2 22.07 17.89 3.43
N ALA A 3 20.85 17.35 3.39
CA ALA A 3 19.67 18.03 3.92
C ALA A 3 19.72 18.28 5.44
N ILE A 4 20.30 17.36 6.21
CA ILE A 4 20.44 17.48 7.67
C ILE A 4 21.47 18.57 7.99
N SER A 5 22.58 18.61 7.26
CA SER A 5 23.62 19.63 7.41
C SER A 5 23.08 21.04 7.11
N PHE A 6 22.26 21.19 6.08
CA PHE A 6 21.63 22.47 5.74
C PHE A 6 20.61 22.94 6.79
N LEU A 7 19.78 22.03 7.30
CA LEU A 7 18.83 22.30 8.38
C LEU A 7 19.53 22.75 9.68
N PHE A 8 20.69 22.16 9.99
CA PHE A 8 21.50 22.57 11.13
C PHE A 8 22.03 24.01 10.98
N LEU A 9 22.50 24.39 9.79
CA LEU A 9 22.94 25.77 9.52
C LEU A 9 21.81 26.78 9.73
N ILE A 10 20.61 26.49 9.21
CA ILE A 10 19.42 27.33 9.43
C ILE A 10 19.15 27.48 10.94
N PHE A 11 19.19 26.38 11.70
CA PHE A 11 18.92 26.39 13.13
C PHE A 11 19.88 27.31 13.90
N VAL A 12 21.18 27.26 13.60
CA VAL A 12 22.19 28.07 14.29
C VAL A 12 22.03 29.57 13.97
N SER A 13 21.62 29.91 12.75
CA SER A 13 21.38 31.29 12.30
C SER A 13 20.10 31.94 12.86
N LEU A 14 19.19 31.17 13.48
CA LEU A 14 17.98 31.72 14.08
C LEU A 14 18.26 32.42 15.42
N LYS A 15 17.55 33.52 15.67
CA LYS A 15 17.48 34.15 16.98
C LYS A 15 16.98 33.16 18.02
N GLU A 16 17.43 33.30 19.26
CA GLU A 16 17.19 32.36 20.36
C GLU A 16 15.70 32.08 20.59
N SER A 17 14.85 33.11 20.48
CA SER A 17 13.39 32.98 20.56
C SER A 17 12.77 32.12 19.46
N HIS A 18 13.40 32.02 18.28
CA HIS A 18 12.90 31.27 17.13
C HIS A 18 13.41 29.83 17.09
N ARG A 19 14.53 29.54 17.77
CA ARG A 19 15.11 28.20 17.82
C ARG A 19 14.15 27.18 18.45
N ILE A 20 13.43 27.57 19.50
CA ILE A 20 12.46 26.70 20.19
C ILE A 20 11.27 26.38 19.27
N TYR A 21 10.70 27.39 18.59
CA TYR A 21 9.61 27.17 17.63
C TYR A 21 10.04 26.27 16.48
N TRP A 22 11.26 26.46 15.98
CA TRP A 22 11.80 25.65 14.89
C TRP A 22 12.04 24.21 15.34
N LEU A 23 12.61 23.99 16.53
CA LEU A 23 12.80 22.66 17.11
C LEU A 23 11.45 21.95 17.31
N PHE A 24 10.45 22.66 17.82
CA PHE A 24 9.11 22.13 17.99
C PHE A 24 8.48 21.73 16.64
N CYS A 25 8.57 22.60 15.62
CA CYS A 25 8.13 22.29 14.26
C CYS A 25 8.87 21.08 13.67
N PHE A 26 10.19 20.99 13.86
CA PHE A 26 10.99 19.86 13.36
C PHE A 26 10.57 18.54 14.03
N VAL A 27 10.34 18.54 15.34
CA VAL A 27 9.83 17.39 16.09
C VAL A 27 8.44 16.98 15.58
N LEU A 28 7.52 17.92 15.38
CA LEU A 28 6.18 17.64 14.85
C LEU A 28 6.21 17.03 13.44
N VAL A 29 7.02 17.60 12.54
CA VAL A 29 7.18 17.08 11.16
C VAL A 29 7.81 15.69 11.18
N SER A 30 8.82 15.47 12.03
CA SER A 30 9.49 14.17 12.17
C SER A 30 8.54 13.11 12.74
N LEU A 31 7.79 13.43 13.80
CA LEU A 31 6.77 12.54 14.36
C LEU A 31 5.66 12.20 13.36
N GLY A 32 5.24 13.17 12.53
CA GLY A 32 4.25 12.95 11.47
C GLY A 32 4.73 11.97 10.39
N ARG A 33 6.01 12.03 10.01
CA ARG A 33 6.62 11.11 9.04
C ARG A 33 6.81 9.70 9.63
N VAL A 34 7.27 9.60 10.88
CA VAL A 34 7.45 8.31 11.58
C VAL A 34 6.13 7.53 11.69
N ARG A 35 5.01 8.22 11.96
CA ARG A 35 3.69 7.58 12.01
C ARG A 35 3.27 6.96 10.66
N LYS A 36 3.58 7.61 9.54
CA LYS A 36 3.27 7.07 8.20
C LYS A 36 4.15 5.87 7.84
N ALA A 37 5.45 5.93 8.16
CA ALA A 37 6.35 4.78 7.96
C ALA A 37 5.94 3.57 8.82
N SER A 38 5.42 3.81 10.03
CA SER A 38 5.00 2.76 10.97
C SER A 38 3.86 1.89 10.47
N GLU A 39 2.92 2.42 9.68
CA GLU A 39 1.77 1.64 9.21
C GLU A 39 2.18 0.61 8.14
N ASN A 40 3.05 0.97 7.21
CA ASN A 40 3.59 0.02 6.23
C ASN A 40 4.53 -1.01 6.89
N ALA A 41 5.41 -0.55 7.79
CA ALA A 41 6.32 -1.41 8.56
C ALA A 41 5.61 -2.51 9.36
N ARG A 42 4.36 -2.29 9.76
CA ARG A 42 3.57 -3.29 10.50
C ARG A 42 3.26 -4.55 9.68
N TYR A 43 3.18 -4.43 8.35
CA TYR A 43 2.71 -5.50 7.46
C TYR A 43 3.82 -6.08 6.58
N ILE A 44 4.93 -5.38 6.40
CA ILE A 44 6.09 -5.86 5.64
C ILE A 44 6.55 -7.24 6.13
N GLY A 45 6.79 -8.15 5.19
CA GLY A 45 7.22 -9.53 5.42
C GLY A 45 6.11 -10.47 5.88
N LYS A 46 4.89 -9.97 6.17
CA LYS A 46 3.77 -10.80 6.60
C LYS A 46 3.06 -11.44 5.43
N THR A 47 2.53 -12.62 5.69
CA THR A 47 1.57 -13.30 4.83
C THR A 47 0.16 -12.81 5.19
N VAL A 48 -0.59 -12.35 4.19
CA VAL A 48 -1.91 -11.74 4.37
C VAL A 48 -2.91 -12.35 3.39
N VAL A 49 -4.19 -12.27 3.77
CA VAL A 49 -5.31 -12.47 2.85
C VAL A 49 -6.08 -11.16 2.75
N ILE A 50 -6.53 -10.84 1.55
CA ILE A 50 -7.31 -9.61 1.30
C ILE A 50 -8.75 -10.03 1.10
N ARG A 51 -9.63 -9.49 1.94
CA ARG A 51 -11.06 -9.80 1.92
C ARG A 51 -11.86 -8.54 1.66
N SER A 52 -12.86 -8.59 0.77
CA SER A 52 -13.79 -7.50 0.56
C SER A 52 -14.73 -7.33 1.77
N TYR A 53 -15.40 -6.19 1.86
CA TYR A 53 -16.46 -5.97 2.85
C TYR A 53 -17.57 -7.05 2.79
N HIS A 54 -17.88 -7.57 1.59
CA HIS A 54 -18.87 -8.62 1.39
C HIS A 54 -18.35 -10.02 1.71
N GLY A 55 -17.09 -10.12 2.15
CA GLY A 55 -16.51 -11.37 2.63
C GLY A 55 -15.83 -12.22 1.56
N TYR A 56 -15.69 -11.72 0.33
CA TYR A 56 -14.98 -12.42 -0.74
C TYR A 56 -13.46 -12.20 -0.65
N PHE A 57 -12.68 -13.25 -0.89
CA PHE A 57 -11.23 -13.22 -0.95
C PHE A 57 -10.76 -12.78 -2.34
N LEU A 58 -9.74 -11.92 -2.40
CA LEU A 58 -9.01 -11.69 -3.63
C LEU A 58 -8.19 -12.94 -3.97
N THR A 59 -8.38 -13.49 -5.16
CA THR A 59 -7.76 -14.75 -5.60
C THR A 59 -7.15 -14.58 -6.98
N ALA A 60 -5.89 -14.98 -7.13
CA ALA A 60 -5.21 -14.98 -8.42
C ALA A 60 -5.58 -16.22 -9.24
N HIS A 61 -5.81 -16.05 -10.55
CA HIS A 61 -5.90 -17.19 -11.45
C HIS A 61 -4.52 -17.70 -11.84
N LYS A 62 -4.43 -19.00 -12.14
CA LYS A 62 -3.22 -19.59 -12.70
C LYS A 62 -2.84 -18.85 -13.99
N PRO A 63 -1.56 -18.48 -14.17
CA PRO A 63 -1.11 -17.84 -15.39
C PRO A 63 -1.50 -18.68 -16.62
N SER A 64 -2.31 -18.10 -17.50
CA SER A 64 -2.86 -18.81 -18.66
C SER A 64 -2.51 -18.17 -20.00
N GLY A 65 -1.74 -17.07 -19.98
CA GLY A 65 -1.30 -16.33 -21.16
C GLY A 65 -2.39 -15.54 -21.88
N LYS A 66 -3.68 -15.75 -21.56
CA LYS A 66 -4.80 -14.98 -22.12
C LYS A 66 -5.21 -13.78 -21.28
N GLU A 67 -5.00 -13.80 -19.97
CA GLU A 67 -5.20 -12.67 -19.05
C GLU A 67 -4.91 -13.13 -17.61
N ASP A 68 -3.85 -12.61 -16.98
CA ASP A 68 -3.48 -12.94 -15.59
C ASP A 68 -4.31 -12.08 -14.62
N LYS A 69 -5.61 -12.37 -14.57
CA LYS A 69 -6.58 -11.64 -13.74
C LYS A 69 -6.54 -12.09 -12.27
N LEU A 70 -6.88 -11.15 -11.40
CA LEU A 70 -7.38 -11.48 -10.07
C LEU A 70 -8.90 -11.41 -10.07
N ASP A 71 -9.52 -12.36 -9.38
CA ASP A 71 -10.96 -12.44 -9.19
C ASP A 71 -11.28 -12.55 -7.70
N HIS A 72 -12.56 -12.69 -7.38
CA HIS A 72 -13.07 -12.83 -6.03
C HIS A 72 -13.62 -14.24 -5.82
N SER A 73 -13.22 -14.87 -4.72
CA SER A 73 -13.72 -16.19 -4.32
C SER A 73 -14.38 -16.11 -2.95
N ASP A 74 -15.46 -16.86 -2.75
CA ASP A 74 -16.05 -17.10 -1.44
C ASP A 74 -15.16 -17.96 -0.55
N LYS A 75 -14.18 -18.67 -1.13
CA LYS A 75 -13.29 -19.60 -0.44
C LYS A 75 -11.85 -19.10 -0.45
N ARG A 76 -11.20 -19.27 0.69
CA ARG A 76 -9.76 -19.05 0.82
C ARG A 76 -9.01 -20.18 0.12
N SER A 77 -8.07 -19.83 -0.75
CA SER A 77 -7.18 -20.76 -1.45
C SER A 77 -5.71 -20.34 -1.35
N ALA A 78 -4.78 -21.19 -1.78
CA ALA A 78 -3.34 -20.85 -1.86
C ALA A 78 -3.11 -19.61 -2.75
N ALA A 79 -3.87 -19.49 -3.84
CA ALA A 79 -3.83 -18.33 -4.73
C ALA A 79 -4.49 -17.06 -4.16
N SER A 80 -5.03 -17.12 -2.93
CA SER A 80 -5.55 -15.97 -2.18
C SER A 80 -4.58 -15.46 -1.11
N ILE A 81 -3.37 -16.04 -1.07
CA ILE A 81 -2.35 -15.74 -0.06
C ILE A 81 -1.31 -14.81 -0.67
N PHE A 82 -1.12 -13.66 -0.04
CA PHE A 82 -0.20 -12.62 -0.48
C PHE A 82 0.91 -12.41 0.54
N VAL A 83 2.11 -12.08 0.08
CA VAL A 83 3.22 -11.62 0.91
C VAL A 83 3.43 -10.14 0.67
N VAL A 84 3.42 -9.35 1.74
CA VAL A 84 3.69 -7.92 1.64
C VAL A 84 5.20 -7.72 1.55
N LYS A 85 5.68 -7.26 0.40
CA LYS A 85 7.09 -6.94 0.16
C LYS A 85 7.34 -5.45 0.36
N ASP A 86 8.47 -5.14 0.97
CA ASP A 86 8.98 -3.78 0.99
C ASP A 86 9.65 -3.45 -0.35
N ILE A 87 9.34 -2.28 -0.90
CA ILE A 87 10.01 -1.76 -2.10
C ILE A 87 10.86 -0.55 -1.70
N ASP A 88 10.29 0.37 -0.92
CA ASP A 88 10.88 1.66 -0.55
C ASP A 88 10.09 2.27 0.64
N GLU A 89 10.57 3.36 1.23
CA GLU A 89 10.12 3.95 2.52
C GLU A 89 8.60 4.16 2.67
N ASN A 90 7.79 4.11 1.60
CA ASN A 90 6.33 4.14 1.67
C ASN A 90 5.64 3.24 0.63
N LYS A 91 6.40 2.35 -0.01
CA LYS A 91 5.96 1.55 -1.15
C LYS A 91 6.03 0.08 -0.79
N ILE A 92 4.94 -0.61 -1.04
CA ILE A 92 4.84 -2.05 -0.87
C ILE A 92 4.50 -2.71 -2.20
N ALA A 93 4.84 -3.99 -2.29
CA ALA A 93 4.31 -4.89 -3.30
C ALA A 93 3.48 -5.98 -2.63
N LEU A 94 2.47 -6.48 -3.33
CA LEU A 94 1.71 -7.65 -2.88
C LEU A 94 2.06 -8.82 -3.79
N GLU A 95 2.98 -9.67 -3.34
CA GLU A 95 3.37 -10.88 -4.05
C GLU A 95 2.36 -12.00 -3.79
N ILE A 96 1.84 -12.64 -4.83
CA ILE A 96 1.03 -13.85 -4.73
C ILE A 96 1.96 -15.02 -4.43
N LYS A 97 1.85 -15.58 -3.22
CA LYS A 97 2.76 -16.61 -2.72
C LYS A 97 2.86 -17.83 -3.64
N GLU A 98 1.75 -18.19 -4.27
CA GLU A 98 1.67 -19.35 -5.17
C GLU A 98 2.42 -19.15 -6.49
N PHE A 99 2.41 -17.93 -7.04
CA PHE A 99 2.88 -17.66 -8.40
C PHE A 99 4.14 -16.79 -8.46
N GLY A 100 4.54 -16.14 -7.36
CA GLY A 100 5.67 -15.20 -7.34
C GLY A 100 5.44 -13.92 -8.14
N THR A 101 4.20 -13.69 -8.57
CA THR A 101 3.77 -12.49 -9.30
C THR A 101 3.19 -11.45 -8.35
N TYR A 102 3.12 -10.20 -8.78
CA TYR A 102 2.70 -9.07 -7.98
C TYR A 102 1.32 -8.57 -8.41
N VAL A 103 0.54 -8.00 -7.50
CA VAL A 103 -0.75 -7.38 -7.81
C VAL A 103 -0.53 -6.03 -8.50
N HIS A 104 -1.12 -5.85 -9.68
CA HIS A 104 -1.15 -4.59 -10.43
C HIS A 104 -2.55 -4.00 -10.43
N ILE A 105 -2.64 -2.72 -10.09
CA ILE A 105 -3.89 -1.96 -10.19
C ILE A 105 -3.78 -1.09 -11.43
N PRO A 106 -4.49 -1.38 -12.52
CA PRO A 106 -4.42 -0.58 -13.73
C PRO A 106 -5.11 0.78 -13.53
N ALA A 107 -4.82 1.71 -14.44
CA ALA A 107 -5.46 3.02 -14.43
C ALA A 107 -6.98 2.90 -14.69
N PRO A 108 -7.81 3.79 -14.13
CA PRO A 108 -9.26 3.62 -14.09
C PRO A 108 -9.93 3.78 -15.47
N ASP A 109 -9.26 4.48 -16.38
CA ASP A 109 -9.58 4.69 -17.78
C ASP A 109 -9.25 3.50 -18.69
N SER A 110 -8.43 2.55 -18.21
CA SER A 110 -8.01 1.40 -19.00
C SER A 110 -9.12 0.37 -19.23
N GLY A 111 -10.20 0.41 -18.43
CA GLY A 111 -11.24 -0.62 -18.43
C GLY A 111 -10.75 -2.02 -18.03
N LYS A 112 -9.49 -2.14 -17.57
CA LYS A 112 -8.87 -3.40 -17.20
C LYS A 112 -9.14 -3.73 -15.73
N TYR A 113 -9.31 -5.02 -15.47
CA TYR A 113 -9.40 -5.57 -14.12
C TYR A 113 -8.02 -5.57 -13.46
N VAL A 114 -8.01 -5.74 -12.14
CA VAL A 114 -6.77 -5.97 -11.39
C VAL A 114 -6.11 -7.23 -11.95
N VAL A 115 -4.83 -7.12 -12.31
CA VAL A 115 -4.04 -8.22 -12.88
C VAL A 115 -2.86 -8.54 -11.99
N HIS A 116 -2.19 -9.65 -12.27
CA HIS A 116 -0.93 -9.98 -11.63
C HIS A 116 0.19 -10.21 -12.65
N GLY A 117 1.43 -9.90 -12.28
CA GLY A 117 2.55 -9.89 -13.22
C GLY A 117 3.91 -9.63 -12.56
N PRO A 118 4.97 -9.34 -13.34
CA PRO A 118 6.28 -8.99 -12.79
C PRO A 118 6.26 -7.62 -12.10
N LEU A 119 7.15 -7.41 -11.13
CA LEU A 119 7.20 -6.14 -10.40
C LEU A 119 7.46 -4.94 -11.34
N ASP A 120 6.51 -4.01 -11.39
CA ASP A 120 6.65 -2.74 -12.10
C ASP A 120 5.99 -1.57 -11.33
N LYS A 121 5.96 -0.38 -11.92
CA LYS A 121 5.39 0.82 -11.30
C LYS A 121 3.91 0.70 -10.95
N THR A 122 3.15 -0.13 -11.67
CA THR A 122 1.71 -0.35 -11.42
C THR A 122 1.46 -1.38 -10.32
N ALA A 123 2.49 -2.15 -9.95
CA ALA A 123 2.53 -2.99 -8.75
C ALA A 123 3.08 -2.28 -7.49
N GLU A 124 3.50 -1.02 -7.59
CA GLU A 124 3.88 -0.20 -6.43
C GLU A 124 2.64 0.34 -5.72
N LEU A 125 2.40 -0.18 -4.51
CA LEU A 125 1.20 0.09 -3.73
C LEU A 125 1.55 0.80 -2.42
N THR A 126 0.54 1.33 -1.75
CA THR A 126 0.64 1.85 -0.38
C THR A 126 -0.65 1.57 0.38
N PHE A 127 -0.53 1.29 1.68
CA PHE A 127 -1.71 1.16 2.53
C PHE A 127 -2.20 2.54 2.93
N VAL A 128 -3.48 2.80 2.66
CA VAL A 128 -4.18 4.01 3.09
C VAL A 128 -5.18 3.57 4.14
N LYS A 129 -4.90 3.91 5.41
CA LYS A 129 -5.84 3.64 6.49
C LYS A 129 -7.13 4.41 6.23
N ALA A 130 -8.20 3.66 6.02
CA ALA A 130 -9.50 4.23 5.76
C ALA A 130 -10.52 3.48 6.61
N HIS A 131 -11.19 4.25 7.47
CA HIS A 131 -12.44 3.91 8.16
C HIS A 131 -12.35 3.44 9.62
N LYS A 132 -13.43 3.76 10.35
CA LYS A 132 -13.62 3.59 11.80
C LYS A 132 -13.67 2.13 12.28
N GLU A 133 -13.53 1.16 11.36
CA GLU A 133 -13.82 -0.26 11.60
C GLU A 133 -12.64 -1.19 11.25
N GLY A 134 -11.42 -0.65 11.10
CA GLY A 134 -10.21 -1.48 10.89
C GLY A 134 -9.97 -1.94 9.44
N TYR A 135 -10.71 -1.39 8.47
CA TYR A 135 -10.48 -1.61 7.04
C TYR A 135 -9.23 -0.84 6.56
N ILE A 136 -8.60 -1.36 5.50
CA ILE A 136 -7.43 -0.76 4.87
C ILE A 136 -7.74 -0.63 3.37
N SER A 137 -7.58 0.57 2.83
CA SER A 137 -7.59 0.77 1.39
C SER A 137 -6.19 0.57 0.84
N ILE A 138 -6.08 -0.10 -0.30
CA ILE A 138 -4.79 -0.30 -0.99
C ILE A 138 -4.81 0.60 -2.22
N LYS A 139 -3.81 1.47 -2.34
CA LYS A 139 -3.72 2.47 -3.42
C LYS A 139 -2.47 2.22 -4.25
N CYS A 140 -2.61 2.21 -5.58
CA CYS A 140 -1.46 2.26 -6.49
C CYS A 140 -0.90 3.67 -6.56
N ILE A 141 0.42 3.77 -6.43
CA ILE A 141 1.11 5.07 -6.36
C ILE A 141 1.15 5.72 -7.74
N ALA A 142 1.40 4.95 -8.80
CA ALA A 142 1.62 5.46 -10.14
C ALA A 142 0.38 6.14 -10.74
N ASN A 143 -0.82 5.59 -10.52
CA ASN A 143 -2.07 6.06 -11.13
C ASN A 143 -3.11 6.53 -10.10
N SER A 144 -2.75 6.57 -8.82
CA SER A 144 -3.65 6.92 -7.71
C SER A 144 -4.94 6.10 -7.60
N SER A 145 -5.02 4.95 -8.26
CA SER A 145 -6.20 4.09 -8.24
C SER A 145 -6.22 3.20 -7.01
N TYR A 146 -7.42 2.85 -6.56
CA TYR A 146 -7.62 2.01 -5.39
C TYR A 146 -7.96 0.58 -5.81
N LEU A 147 -7.51 -0.39 -5.02
CA LEU A 147 -7.93 -1.78 -5.16
C LEU A 147 -9.38 -1.90 -4.74
N VAL A 148 -10.25 -2.30 -5.65
CA VAL A 148 -11.69 -2.47 -5.41
C VAL A 148 -12.07 -3.93 -5.61
N LEU A 149 -12.63 -4.54 -4.58
CA LEU A 149 -13.13 -5.92 -4.57
C LEU A 149 -14.66 -5.94 -4.62
N ALA A 150 -15.26 -5.38 -5.69
CA ALA A 150 -16.66 -5.56 -6.10
C ALA A 150 -16.96 -4.75 -7.38
N GLU A 151 -17.76 -5.31 -8.29
CA GLU A 151 -18.12 -4.73 -9.59
C GLU A 151 -19.00 -3.46 -9.53
N LYS A 152 -18.91 -2.67 -10.62
CA LYS A 152 -19.81 -1.60 -11.09
C LYS A 152 -20.34 -0.65 -10.01
N LYS A 153 -19.61 0.44 -9.78
CA LYS A 153 -19.94 1.57 -8.90
C LYS A 153 -20.09 1.15 -7.43
N LEU A 154 -19.00 1.24 -6.66
CA LEU A 154 -18.94 1.78 -5.30
C LEU A 154 -17.54 1.53 -4.74
N PHE A 155 -17.03 2.50 -3.98
CA PHE A 155 -15.69 2.54 -3.39
C PHE A 155 -15.37 1.25 -2.61
N GLY A 156 -14.45 0.44 -3.14
CA GLY A 156 -14.04 -0.82 -2.52
C GLY A 156 -13.33 -0.62 -1.20
N ARG A 157 -13.86 -1.24 -0.14
CA ARG A 157 -13.25 -1.35 1.18
C ARG A 157 -12.68 -2.75 1.32
N SER A 158 -11.41 -2.86 1.70
CA SER A 158 -10.72 -4.14 1.88
C SER A 158 -10.34 -4.34 3.36
N ILE A 159 -10.53 -5.54 3.89
CA ILE A 159 -10.03 -5.97 5.19
C ILE A 159 -8.71 -6.68 4.94
N LEU A 160 -7.66 -6.22 5.64
CA LEU A 160 -6.42 -6.95 5.73
C LEU A 160 -6.45 -7.75 7.05
N SER A 161 -6.71 -9.05 6.97
CA SER A 161 -6.61 -9.93 8.14
C SER A 161 -5.31 -10.73 8.07
N SER A 162 -4.54 -10.73 9.16
CA SER A 162 -3.40 -11.62 9.31
C SER A 162 -3.89 -13.06 9.31
N VAL A 163 -3.22 -13.89 8.51
CA VAL A 163 -3.32 -15.35 8.60
C VAL A 163 -2.48 -15.83 9.76
#